data_AF-A0A8H3FZ98-F1
#
_entry.id   AF-A0A8H3FZ98-F1
#
_cell.length_a   1.000
_cell.length_b   1.000
_cell.length_c   1.000
_cell.angle_alpha   90.00
_cell.angle_beta   90.00
_cell.angle_gamma   90.00
#
_symmetry.space_group_name_H-M   'P 1'
#
loop_
_entity.id
_entity.type
_entity.pdbx_description
1 polymer ?
#
loop_
_entity_poly.entity_id
_entity_poly.type
_entity_poly.pdbx_seq_one_letter_code
_entity_poly.pdbx_strand_id
1 'polypeptide(L)'
;MAEGEELEIIKNKLDSNGWSTSGKIYPSTVCRAWMFMSLIRDEILEISLGPPLSAHETQLRRDELKRRSEEIYFQMPHELRWQPDDVERHRSMSAFQFSLQMALYQEYNMNKFLINRLPDGGSFSVKQDLVDTARKMLDGILVLCANRDKLTNNAIDFVCAIVYHGIPSAAILSVELLKQSKSPQDWRVSLPRSEIIQNLSIFIGALEWVRPSEGNYTLCIRMRKVIKRILDQVLDLPPPYSRSSRSPENSGFHDPAPADLAISSILGPQDEPDFLEWLNSVDWTRDILQDAWT
;
A
#
# COMPACT_ATOMS: atom_id res chain seq x y z
N MET A 1 33.27 27.17 0.06
CA MET A 1 33.06 26.08 -0.92
C MET A 1 34.39 25.35 -1.02
N ALA A 2 34.39 24.02 -1.06
CA ALA A 2 35.65 23.27 -1.25
C ALA A 2 36.18 23.56 -2.66
N GLU A 3 37.47 23.87 -2.78
CA GLU A 3 38.13 24.22 -4.05
C GLU A 3 39.38 23.36 -4.26
N GLY A 4 39.72 23.10 -5.52
CA GLY A 4 40.95 22.39 -5.89
C GLY A 4 41.00 20.93 -5.40
N GLU A 5 42.11 20.57 -4.75
CA GLU A 5 42.43 19.20 -4.32
C GLU A 5 41.43 18.63 -3.29
N GLU A 6 40.86 19.50 -2.44
CA GLU A 6 39.84 19.11 -1.47
C GLU A 6 38.55 18.62 -2.15
N LEU A 7 38.17 19.23 -3.27
CA LEU A 7 37.01 18.82 -4.05
C LEU A 7 37.22 17.44 -4.69
N GLU A 8 38.41 17.18 -5.23
CA GLU A 8 38.74 15.87 -5.82
C GLU A 8 38.77 14.75 -4.77
N ILE A 9 39.28 15.04 -3.57
CA ILE A 9 39.20 14.11 -2.43
C ILE A 9 37.75 13.82 -2.04
N ILE A 10 36.87 14.81 -2.04
CA ILE A 10 35.45 14.62 -1.72
C ILE A 10 34.75 13.81 -2.81
N LYS A 11 35.00 14.10 -4.09
CA LYS A 11 34.44 13.33 -5.22
C LYS A 11 34.84 11.86 -5.17
N ASN A 12 36.08 11.56 -4.81
CA ASN A 12 36.57 10.19 -4.67
C ASN A 12 35.91 9.40 -3.51
N LYS A 13 35.15 10.08 -2.62
CA LYS A 13 34.35 9.46 -1.56
C LYS A 13 32.89 9.28 -1.95
N LEU A 14 32.54 9.48 -3.22
CA LEU A 14 31.22 9.24 -3.77
C LEU A 14 31.24 8.02 -4.70
N ASP A 15 30.13 7.29 -4.75
CA ASP A 15 29.91 6.26 -5.77
C ASP A 15 29.54 6.87 -7.13
N SER A 16 29.34 6.01 -8.14
CA SER A 16 28.96 6.44 -9.49
C SER A 16 27.62 7.19 -9.57
N ASN A 17 26.78 7.07 -8.54
CA ASN A 17 25.46 7.70 -8.44
C ASN A 17 25.49 8.95 -7.51
N GLY A 18 26.68 9.33 -7.03
CA GLY A 18 26.90 10.49 -6.18
C GLY A 18 26.56 10.28 -4.71
N TRP A 19 26.39 9.04 -4.25
CA TRP A 19 26.18 8.75 -2.83
C TRP A 19 27.49 8.61 -2.07
N SER A 20 27.51 9.02 -0.80
CA SER A 20 28.71 8.86 0.03
C SER A 20 29.02 7.39 0.32
N THR A 21 30.28 6.99 0.13
CA THR A 21 30.77 5.65 0.46
C THR A 21 31.17 5.49 1.93
N SER A 22 31.02 6.55 2.74
CA SER A 22 31.42 6.56 4.16
C SER A 22 30.49 5.79 5.10
N GLY A 23 29.32 5.35 4.62
CA GLY A 23 28.29 4.70 5.44
C GLY A 23 27.62 5.63 6.46
N LYS A 24 27.86 6.94 6.38
CA LYS A 24 27.24 7.93 7.27
C LYS A 24 26.02 8.57 6.61
N ILE A 25 24.95 8.74 7.40
CA ILE A 25 23.74 9.43 6.97
C ILE A 25 23.85 10.90 7.37
N TYR A 26 23.83 11.77 6.37
CA TYR A 26 23.76 13.22 6.55
C TYR A 26 22.35 13.72 6.21
N PRO A 27 21.93 14.90 6.70
CA PRO A 27 20.66 15.49 6.28
C PRO A 27 20.50 15.60 4.76
N SER A 28 21.57 15.91 4.04
CA SER A 28 21.57 15.94 2.57
C SER A 28 21.32 14.56 1.95
N THR A 29 21.84 13.49 2.55
CA THR A 29 21.55 12.10 2.15
C THR A 29 20.06 11.81 2.24
N VAL A 30 19.44 12.19 3.37
CA VAL A 30 18.01 12.02 3.61
C VAL A 30 17.20 12.84 2.61
N CYS A 31 17.48 14.13 2.47
CA CYS A 31 16.77 15.00 1.52
C CYS A 31 16.86 14.49 0.08
N ARG A 32 18.03 14.03 -0.36
CA ARG A 32 18.22 13.47 -1.70
C ARG A 32 17.37 12.22 -1.93
N ALA A 33 17.31 11.32 -0.95
CA ALA A 33 16.49 10.12 -1.04
C ALA A 33 15.01 10.47 -1.19
N TRP A 34 14.49 11.33 -0.32
CA TRP A 34 13.10 11.81 -0.40
C TRP A 34 12.81 12.51 -1.73
N MET A 35 13.70 13.39 -2.18
CA MET A 35 13.54 14.07 -3.47
C MET A 35 13.34 13.08 -4.63
N PHE A 36 14.16 12.02 -4.71
CA PHE A 36 13.99 11.03 -5.77
C PHE A 36 12.66 10.26 -5.69
N MET A 37 12.21 9.93 -4.47
CA MET A 37 10.90 9.30 -4.27
C MET A 37 9.75 10.24 -4.65
N SER A 38 9.88 11.53 -4.32
CA SER A 38 8.90 12.57 -4.65
C SER A 38 8.82 12.84 -6.15
N LEU A 39 9.94 12.79 -6.89
CA LEU A 39 9.92 12.93 -8.35
C LEU A 39 9.11 11.81 -9.02
N ILE A 40 9.25 10.57 -8.54
CA ILE A 40 8.40 9.47 -9.00
C ILE A 40 6.94 9.72 -8.64
N ARG A 41 6.67 10.20 -7.42
CA ARG A 41 5.29 10.54 -7.00
C ARG A 41 4.67 11.63 -7.85
N ASP A 42 5.44 12.66 -8.19
CA ASP A 42 4.99 13.79 -9.02
C ASP A 42 4.56 13.32 -10.41
N GLU A 43 5.36 12.48 -11.07
CA GLU A 43 4.99 11.90 -12.37
C GLU A 43 3.78 10.96 -12.30
N ILE A 44 3.62 10.20 -11.20
CA ILE A 44 2.40 9.40 -10.97
C ILE A 44 1.18 10.31 -10.91
N LEU A 45 1.28 11.43 -10.20
CA LEU A 45 0.20 12.41 -10.07
C LEU A 45 -0.08 13.12 -11.40
N GLU A 46 0.94 13.44 -12.19
CA GLU A 46 0.78 14.00 -13.54
C GLU A 46 -0.07 13.08 -14.41
N ILE A 47 0.18 11.76 -14.37
CA ILE A 47 -0.61 10.79 -15.14
C ILE A 47 -2.03 10.64 -14.59
N SER A 48 -2.19 10.69 -13.26
CA SER A 48 -3.48 10.46 -12.60
C SER A 48 -4.43 11.65 -12.73
N LEU A 49 -3.90 12.88 -12.60
CA LEU A 49 -4.66 14.13 -12.55
C LEU A 49 -4.62 14.90 -13.87
N GLY A 50 -3.67 14.57 -14.74
CA GLY A 50 -3.51 15.21 -16.04
C GLY A 50 -4.56 14.79 -17.07
N PRO A 51 -4.47 15.33 -18.30
CA PRO A 51 -5.36 14.95 -19.38
C PRO A 51 -5.31 13.43 -19.64
N PRO A 52 -6.44 12.79 -19.97
CA PRO A 52 -6.46 11.37 -20.28
C PRO A 52 -5.48 11.03 -21.41
N LEU A 53 -4.55 10.13 -21.14
CA LEU A 53 -3.62 9.59 -22.12
C LEU A 53 -4.26 8.40 -22.85
N SER A 54 -3.72 8.03 -24.01
CA SER A 54 -4.10 6.77 -24.64
C SER A 54 -3.69 5.58 -23.76
N ALA A 55 -4.37 4.44 -23.91
CA ALA A 55 -4.07 3.22 -23.16
C ALA A 55 -2.60 2.78 -23.35
N HIS A 56 -2.08 2.89 -24.58
CA HIS A 56 -0.70 2.55 -24.92
C HIS A 56 0.31 3.49 -24.24
N GLU A 57 0.08 4.81 -24.28
CA GLU A 57 0.96 5.78 -23.62
C GLU A 57 0.97 5.61 -22.10
N THR A 58 -0.20 5.37 -21.51
CA THR A 58 -0.31 5.13 -20.06
C THR A 58 0.45 3.87 -19.67
N GLN A 59 0.36 2.81 -20.47
CA GLN A 59 1.12 1.58 -20.23
C GLN A 59 2.63 1.81 -20.30
N LEU A 60 3.11 2.49 -21.35
CA LEU A 60 4.53 2.80 -21.51
C LEU A 60 5.07 3.60 -20.32
N ARG A 61 4.33 4.65 -19.90
CA ARG A 61 4.73 5.46 -18.74
C ARG A 61 4.71 4.66 -17.44
N ARG A 62 3.72 3.78 -17.23
CA ARG A 62 3.70 2.88 -16.06
C ARG A 62 4.94 1.99 -16.00
N ASP A 63 5.27 1.34 -17.11
CA ASP A 63 6.39 0.40 -17.15
C ASP A 63 7.71 1.11 -16.88
N GLU A 64 7.88 2.31 -17.43
CA GLU A 64 9.05 3.15 -17.14
C GLU A 64 9.09 3.63 -15.68
N LEU A 65 7.96 4.05 -15.11
CA LEU A 65 7.87 4.43 -13.69
C LEU A 65 8.18 3.26 -12.76
N LYS A 66 7.70 2.05 -13.07
CA LYS A 66 8.05 0.83 -12.31
C LYS A 66 9.56 0.63 -12.32
N ARG A 67 10.17 0.62 -13.51
CA ARG A 67 11.61 0.42 -13.68
C ARG A 67 12.43 1.46 -12.94
N ARG A 68 12.13 2.75 -13.12
CA ARG A 68 12.83 3.86 -12.46
C ARG A 68 12.66 3.86 -10.95
N SER A 69 11.45 3.55 -10.46
CA SER A 69 11.19 3.48 -9.02
C SER A 69 12.04 2.40 -8.35
N GLU A 70 12.21 1.24 -8.99
CA GLU A 70 13.08 0.18 -8.50
C GLU A 70 14.55 0.59 -8.56
N GLU A 71 14.99 1.12 -9.68
CA GLU A 71 16.36 1.60 -9.87
C GLU A 71 16.76 2.62 -8.79
N ILE A 72 15.94 3.64 -8.57
CA ILE A 72 16.15 4.67 -7.56
C ILE A 72 16.33 4.06 -6.17
N TYR A 73 15.41 3.18 -5.74
CA TYR A 73 15.45 2.62 -4.39
C TYR A 73 16.66 1.69 -4.19
N PHE A 74 16.97 0.84 -5.17
CA PHE A 74 18.08 -0.10 -5.05
C PHE A 74 19.46 0.53 -5.25
N GLN A 75 19.56 1.69 -5.93
CA GLN A 75 20.79 2.48 -6.00
C GLN A 75 21.10 3.25 -4.71
N MET A 76 20.14 3.46 -3.81
CA MET A 76 20.39 4.11 -2.53
C MET A 76 21.37 3.30 -1.67
N PRO A 77 22.21 3.92 -0.83
CA PRO A 77 23.09 3.22 0.10
C PRO A 77 22.33 2.22 0.98
N HIS A 78 23.01 1.15 1.40
CA HIS A 78 22.44 0.13 2.27
C HIS A 78 21.91 0.70 3.60
N GLU A 79 22.49 1.80 4.06
CA GLU A 79 22.07 2.54 5.25
C GLU A 79 20.71 3.21 5.08
N LEU A 80 20.19 3.37 3.87
CA LEU A 80 18.85 3.92 3.60
C LEU A 80 17.82 2.83 3.25
N ARG A 81 18.28 1.62 2.94
CA ARG A 81 17.41 0.53 2.49
C ARG A 81 16.98 -0.35 3.66
N TRP A 82 15.67 -0.60 3.72
CA TRP A 82 15.08 -1.58 4.60
C TRP A 82 15.37 -3.02 4.16
N GLN A 83 15.58 -3.92 5.12
CA GLN A 83 15.83 -5.35 4.88
C GLN A 83 14.85 -6.19 5.71
N PRO A 84 13.69 -6.61 5.15
CA PRO A 84 12.60 -7.24 5.90
C PRO A 84 13.01 -8.38 6.84
N ASP A 85 13.97 -9.21 6.42
CA ASP A 85 14.35 -10.44 7.12
C ASP A 85 15.43 -10.25 8.19
N ASP A 86 16.02 -9.06 8.33
CA ASP A 86 17.15 -8.82 9.25
C ASP A 86 16.70 -8.28 10.62
N VAL A 87 16.07 -9.17 11.39
CA VAL A 87 15.52 -8.85 12.72
C VAL A 87 16.59 -8.33 13.70
N GLU A 88 17.80 -8.89 13.65
CA GLU A 88 18.88 -8.52 14.56
C GLU A 88 19.41 -7.11 14.26
N ARG A 89 19.53 -6.77 12.98
CA ARG A 89 19.86 -5.41 12.56
C ARG A 89 18.76 -4.44 12.98
N HIS A 90 17.49 -4.77 12.78
CA HIS A 90 16.38 -3.90 13.19
C HIS A 90 16.38 -3.61 14.70
N ARG A 91 16.72 -4.61 15.53
CA ARG A 91 16.84 -4.46 16.98
C ARG A 91 17.98 -3.52 17.34
N SER A 92 19.15 -3.70 16.74
CA SER A 92 20.37 -2.95 17.04
C SER A 92 20.42 -1.53 16.45
N MET A 93 19.59 -1.21 15.46
CA MET A 93 19.50 0.13 14.87
C MET A 93 19.12 1.20 15.91
N SER A 94 19.63 2.43 15.73
CA SER A 94 19.07 3.59 16.43
C SER A 94 17.61 3.81 16.01
N ALA A 95 16.83 4.46 16.85
CA ALA A 95 15.44 4.77 16.55
C ALA A 95 15.34 5.57 15.23
N PHE A 96 16.16 6.61 15.06
CA PHE A 96 16.21 7.41 13.83
C PHE A 96 16.49 6.57 12.59
N GLN A 97 17.50 5.68 12.66
CA GLN A 97 17.90 4.83 11.55
C GLN A 97 16.78 3.88 11.12
N PHE A 98 16.12 3.25 12.10
CA PHE A 98 14.98 2.36 11.89
C PHE A 98 13.81 3.12 11.26
N SER A 99 13.44 4.27 11.83
CA SER A 99 12.40 5.16 11.32
C SER A 99 12.65 5.55 9.87
N LEU A 100 13.85 6.05 9.56
CA LEU A 100 14.20 6.51 8.22
C LEU A 100 14.11 5.40 7.17
N GLN A 101 14.69 4.23 7.44
CA GLN A 101 14.65 3.11 6.49
C GLN A 101 13.22 2.61 6.28
N MET A 102 12.42 2.53 7.36
CA MET A 102 11.01 2.16 7.25
C MET A 102 10.23 3.16 6.42
N ALA A 103 10.40 4.45 6.66
CA ALA A 103 9.70 5.49 5.91
C ALA A 103 10.02 5.44 4.41
N LEU A 104 11.30 5.35 4.05
CA LEU A 104 11.73 5.25 2.65
C LEU A 104 11.21 3.99 1.97
N TYR A 105 11.22 2.86 2.69
CA TYR A 105 10.67 1.61 2.17
C TYR A 105 9.15 1.67 1.99
N GLN A 106 8.43 2.28 2.93
CA GLN A 106 6.98 2.46 2.82
C GLN A 106 6.60 3.40 1.67
N GLU A 107 7.34 4.49 1.46
CA GLU A 107 7.14 5.35 0.28
C GLU A 107 7.44 4.64 -1.04
N TYR A 108 8.49 3.84 -1.07
CA TYR A 108 8.81 3.04 -2.25
C TYR A 108 7.69 2.08 -2.61
N ASN A 109 7.16 1.35 -1.62
CA ASN A 109 6.01 0.49 -1.87
C ASN A 109 4.75 1.30 -2.20
N MET A 110 4.54 2.47 -1.61
CA MET A 110 3.41 3.33 -1.97
C MET A 110 3.49 3.80 -3.43
N ASN A 111 4.66 4.24 -3.90
CA ASN A 111 4.83 4.60 -5.31
C ASN A 111 4.49 3.42 -6.21
N LYS A 112 4.95 2.20 -5.90
CA LYS A 112 4.59 0.98 -6.64
C LYS A 112 3.09 0.69 -6.59
N PHE A 113 2.47 0.87 -5.43
CA PHE A 113 1.03 0.66 -5.24
C PHE A 113 0.23 1.60 -6.14
N LEU A 114 0.58 2.88 -6.19
CA LEU A 114 -0.08 3.87 -7.04
C LEU A 114 0.17 3.63 -8.52
N ILE A 115 1.40 3.28 -8.92
CA ILE A 115 1.70 2.92 -10.32
C ILE A 115 0.84 1.74 -10.79
N ASN A 116 0.65 0.73 -9.93
CA ASN A 116 -0.20 -0.41 -10.22
C ASN A 116 -1.71 -0.07 -10.30
N ARG A 117 -2.10 1.08 -9.76
CA ARG A 117 -3.49 1.59 -9.82
C ARG A 117 -3.76 2.51 -11.00
N LEU A 118 -2.73 2.98 -11.70
CA LEU A 118 -2.90 3.79 -12.89
C LEU A 118 -3.71 3.03 -13.97
N PRO A 119 -4.62 3.71 -14.69
CA PRO A 119 -5.59 3.06 -15.58
C PRO A 119 -4.91 2.34 -16.75
N ASP A 120 -5.29 1.10 -17.02
CA ASP A 120 -4.69 0.25 -18.06
C ASP A 120 -5.52 0.15 -19.35
N GLY A 121 -6.45 1.10 -19.55
CA GLY A 121 -7.30 1.16 -20.74
C GLY A 121 -8.52 0.23 -20.71
N GLY A 122 -8.72 -0.52 -19.63
CA GLY A 122 -9.90 -1.35 -19.39
C GLY A 122 -10.56 -1.06 -18.04
N SER A 123 -11.54 -1.89 -17.66
CA SER A 123 -12.09 -1.86 -16.31
C SER A 123 -11.02 -2.26 -15.30
N PHE A 124 -10.87 -1.48 -14.23
CA PHE A 124 -9.86 -1.71 -13.21
C PHE A 124 -9.98 -3.13 -12.65
N SER A 125 -8.90 -3.90 -12.78
CA SER A 125 -8.80 -5.23 -12.19
C SER A 125 -7.56 -5.31 -11.32
N VAL A 126 -7.74 -5.86 -10.11
CA VAL A 126 -6.64 -6.07 -9.18
C VAL A 126 -5.70 -7.13 -9.78
N LYS A 127 -4.43 -6.74 -9.97
CA LYS A 127 -3.36 -7.61 -10.48
C LYS A 127 -2.49 -8.12 -9.33
N GLN A 128 -1.74 -9.19 -9.59
CA GLN A 128 -0.84 -9.79 -8.60
C GLN A 128 0.15 -8.77 -8.02
N ASP A 129 0.76 -7.93 -8.88
CA ASP A 129 1.70 -6.89 -8.44
C ASP A 129 1.11 -5.95 -7.39
N LEU A 130 -0.17 -5.58 -7.52
CA LEU A 130 -0.86 -4.68 -6.59
C LEU A 130 -1.06 -5.37 -5.24
N VAL A 131 -1.50 -6.62 -5.27
CA VAL A 131 -1.67 -7.47 -4.08
C VAL A 131 -0.35 -7.66 -3.35
N ASP A 132 0.70 -8.03 -4.06
CA ASP A 132 2.01 -8.28 -3.47
C ASP A 132 2.60 -7.00 -2.86
N THR A 133 2.37 -5.85 -3.51
CA THR A 133 2.78 -4.55 -2.97
C THR A 133 1.97 -4.20 -1.73
N ALA A 134 0.65 -4.40 -1.74
CA ALA A 134 -0.21 -4.18 -0.58
C ALA A 134 0.21 -5.05 0.61
N ARG A 135 0.56 -6.32 0.39
CA ARG A 135 1.10 -7.20 1.44
C ARG A 135 2.36 -6.61 2.07
N LYS A 136 3.36 -6.23 1.27
CA LYS A 136 4.61 -5.61 1.75
C LYS A 136 4.38 -4.33 2.55
N MET A 137 3.44 -3.50 2.11
CA MET A 137 3.05 -2.28 2.84
C MET A 137 2.46 -2.64 4.21
N LEU A 138 1.47 -3.54 4.24
CA LEU A 138 0.82 -3.95 5.47
C LEU A 138 1.82 -4.59 6.44
N ASP A 139 2.67 -5.49 5.96
CA ASP A 139 3.71 -6.15 6.77
C ASP A 139 4.65 -5.13 7.42
N GLY A 140 5.11 -4.14 6.64
CA GLY A 140 5.95 -3.09 7.20
C GLY A 140 5.22 -2.19 8.21
N ILE A 141 3.94 -1.91 8.02
CA ILE A 141 3.13 -1.23 9.05
C ILE A 141 3.01 -2.08 10.31
N LEU A 142 2.81 -3.39 10.19
CA LEU A 142 2.79 -4.29 11.34
C LEU A 142 4.13 -4.33 12.08
N VAL A 143 5.26 -4.28 11.36
CA VAL A 143 6.59 -4.15 11.97
C VAL A 143 6.73 -2.82 12.71
N LEU A 144 6.24 -1.71 12.15
CA LEU A 144 6.20 -0.41 12.83
C LEU A 144 5.34 -0.48 14.10
N CYS A 145 4.17 -1.10 14.04
CA CYS A 145 3.28 -1.31 15.19
C CYS A 145 3.97 -2.13 16.29
N ALA A 146 4.65 -3.21 15.94
CA ALA A 146 5.38 -4.05 16.89
C ALA A 146 6.57 -3.33 17.54
N ASN A 147 7.12 -2.29 16.89
CA ASN A 147 8.25 -1.51 17.39
C ASN A 147 7.85 -0.09 17.81
N ARG A 148 6.56 0.17 18.06
CA ARG A 148 6.04 1.50 18.40
C ARG A 148 6.76 2.16 19.58
N ASP A 149 7.12 1.39 20.59
CA ASP A 149 7.83 1.90 21.78
C ASP A 149 9.22 2.46 21.45
N LYS A 150 9.86 1.96 20.38
CA LYS A 150 11.12 2.50 19.86
C LYS A 150 10.93 3.85 19.17
N LEU A 151 9.70 4.18 18.76
CA LEU A 151 9.35 5.34 17.94
C LEU A 151 8.76 6.51 18.74
N THR A 152 8.51 6.36 20.04
CA THR A 152 7.78 7.35 20.86
C THR A 152 8.45 8.72 20.95
N ASN A 153 9.74 8.84 20.62
CA ASN A 153 10.50 10.10 20.61
C ASN A 153 10.94 10.54 19.19
N ASN A 154 10.51 9.86 18.13
CA ASN A 154 10.94 10.14 16.76
C ASN A 154 9.88 10.86 15.93
N ALA A 155 10.36 11.60 14.93
CA ALA A 155 9.59 12.47 14.05
C ALA A 155 8.62 11.79 13.06
N ILE A 156 8.51 10.45 13.06
CA ILE A 156 7.50 9.79 12.22
C ILE A 156 6.19 9.79 12.98
N ASP A 157 5.22 10.51 12.44
CA ASP A 157 3.84 10.39 12.88
C ASP A 157 3.35 8.96 12.54
N PHE A 158 3.35 8.12 13.56
CA PHE A 158 2.91 6.73 13.50
C PHE A 158 1.48 6.61 12.97
N VAL A 159 0.61 7.56 13.32
CA VAL A 159 -0.78 7.58 12.86
C VAL A 159 -0.83 7.93 11.39
N CYS A 160 -0.02 8.88 10.93
CA CYS A 160 0.12 9.16 9.49
C CYS A 160 0.61 7.92 8.71
N ALA A 161 1.57 7.15 9.24
CA ALA A 161 2.02 5.93 8.56
C ALA A 161 0.90 4.88 8.43
N ILE A 162 0.09 4.69 9.49
CA ILE A 162 -1.09 3.81 9.47
C ILE A 162 -2.09 4.27 8.41
N VAL A 163 -2.43 5.56 8.40
CA VAL A 163 -3.44 6.12 7.50
C VAL A 163 -2.96 6.07 6.05
N TYR A 164 -1.73 6.48 5.82
CA TYR A 164 -1.18 6.62 4.49
C TYR A 164 -0.86 5.26 3.87
N HIS A 165 -0.18 4.34 4.56
CA HIS A 165 0.21 3.05 3.96
C HIS A 165 -0.66 1.87 4.43
N GLY A 166 -1.02 1.84 5.72
CA GLY A 166 -1.72 0.71 6.33
C GLY A 166 -3.16 0.57 5.85
N ILE A 167 -3.92 1.66 5.85
CA ILE A 167 -5.33 1.64 5.44
C ILE A 167 -5.49 1.24 3.96
N PRO A 168 -4.77 1.85 2.98
CA PRO A 168 -4.93 1.48 1.57
C PRO A 168 -4.54 0.02 1.29
N SER A 169 -3.47 -0.47 1.91
CA SER A 169 -3.04 -1.86 1.76
C SER A 169 -4.05 -2.83 2.36
N ALA A 170 -4.50 -2.58 3.59
CA ALA A 170 -5.51 -3.41 4.24
C ALA A 170 -6.84 -3.41 3.48
N ALA A 171 -7.25 -2.27 2.90
CA ALA A 171 -8.47 -2.17 2.10
C ALA A 171 -8.42 -3.07 0.86
N ILE A 172 -7.34 -3.00 0.07
CA ILE A 172 -7.16 -3.86 -1.11
C ILE A 172 -7.18 -5.34 -0.73
N LEU A 173 -6.42 -5.73 0.32
CA LEU A 173 -6.33 -7.12 0.76
C LEU A 173 -7.66 -7.64 1.29
N SER A 174 -8.40 -6.82 2.05
CA SER A 174 -9.72 -7.20 2.58
C SER A 174 -10.74 -7.42 1.46
N VAL A 175 -10.79 -6.51 0.49
CA VAL A 175 -11.73 -6.63 -0.65
C VAL A 175 -11.41 -7.87 -1.48
N GLU A 176 -10.14 -8.11 -1.79
CA GLU A 176 -9.74 -9.27 -2.58
C GLU A 176 -9.98 -10.59 -1.83
N LEU A 177 -9.68 -10.61 -0.53
CA LEU A 177 -9.99 -11.75 0.34
C LEU A 177 -11.50 -12.06 0.35
N LEU A 178 -12.35 -11.03 0.43
CA LEU A 178 -13.81 -11.20 0.38
C LEU A 178 -14.28 -11.75 -0.96
N LYS A 179 -13.76 -11.21 -2.08
CA LYS A 179 -14.07 -11.67 -3.44
C LYS A 179 -13.76 -13.15 -3.60
N GLN A 180 -12.55 -13.59 -3.22
CA GLN A 180 -12.15 -14.99 -3.32
C GLN A 180 -12.98 -15.92 -2.42
N SER A 181 -13.51 -15.40 -1.31
CA SER A 181 -14.37 -16.16 -0.41
C SER A 181 -15.77 -16.38 -0.99
N LYS A 182 -16.31 -15.40 -1.72
CA LYS A 182 -17.66 -15.45 -2.30
C LYS A 182 -17.69 -16.16 -3.66
N SER A 183 -16.63 -16.00 -4.45
CA SER A 183 -16.51 -16.59 -5.79
C SER A 183 -15.18 -17.36 -5.94
N PRO A 184 -15.09 -18.61 -5.44
CA PRO A 184 -13.86 -19.39 -5.52
C PRO A 184 -13.43 -19.77 -6.93
N GLN A 185 -14.27 -19.56 -7.94
CA GLN A 185 -14.00 -19.95 -9.33
C GLN A 185 -13.36 -18.83 -10.17
N ASP A 186 -13.30 -17.60 -9.65
CA ASP A 186 -12.83 -16.40 -10.37
C ASP A 186 -11.42 -15.94 -9.92
N TRP A 187 -10.56 -16.86 -9.51
CA TRP A 187 -9.23 -16.51 -8.99
C TRP A 187 -8.32 -15.93 -10.08
N ARG A 188 -8.13 -14.61 -10.05
CA ARG A 188 -7.17 -13.90 -10.92
C ARG A 188 -5.83 -13.64 -10.22
N VAL A 189 -5.79 -13.73 -8.90
CA VAL A 189 -4.61 -13.45 -8.07
C VAL A 189 -4.48 -14.49 -6.95
N SER A 190 -3.23 -14.82 -6.60
CA SER A 190 -2.91 -15.74 -5.51
C SER A 190 -2.79 -14.98 -4.20
N LEU A 191 -3.54 -15.41 -3.18
CA LEU A 191 -3.51 -14.87 -1.83
C LEU A 191 -3.17 -15.95 -0.81
N PRO A 192 -2.12 -15.78 0.03
CA PRO A 192 -1.92 -16.61 1.21
C PRO A 192 -2.98 -16.26 2.25
N ARG A 193 -4.17 -16.87 2.10
CA ARG A 193 -5.39 -16.52 2.83
C ARG A 193 -5.19 -16.44 4.34
N SER A 194 -4.56 -17.44 4.93
CA SER A 194 -4.33 -17.50 6.39
C SER A 194 -3.45 -16.36 6.87
N GLU A 195 -2.38 -16.06 6.16
CA GLU A 195 -1.44 -14.99 6.50
C GLU A 195 -2.14 -13.63 6.44
N ILE A 196 -2.90 -13.37 5.37
CA ILE A 196 -3.63 -12.11 5.22
C ILE A 196 -4.68 -11.93 6.31
N ILE A 197 -5.44 -12.98 6.66
CA ILE A 197 -6.41 -12.92 7.75
C ILE A 197 -5.71 -12.56 9.08
N GLN A 198 -4.57 -13.19 9.37
CA GLN A 198 -3.80 -12.92 10.58
C GLN A 198 -3.28 -11.48 10.58
N ASN A 199 -2.66 -11.04 9.49
CA ASN A 199 -2.09 -9.69 9.37
C ASN A 199 -3.18 -8.60 9.47
N LEU A 200 -4.34 -8.80 8.84
CA LEU A 200 -5.49 -7.91 8.97
C LEU A 200 -6.05 -7.90 10.41
N SER A 201 -6.07 -9.05 11.08
CA SER A 201 -6.52 -9.15 12.48
C SER A 201 -5.59 -8.37 13.43
N ILE A 202 -4.27 -8.48 13.23
CA ILE A 202 -3.29 -7.69 13.97
C ILE A 202 -3.48 -6.19 13.67
N PHE A 203 -3.69 -5.84 12.40
CA PHE A 203 -3.89 -4.46 11.97
C PHE A 203 -5.16 -3.82 12.56
N ILE A 204 -6.26 -4.58 12.70
CA ILE A 204 -7.46 -4.13 13.43
C ILE A 204 -7.10 -3.71 14.86
N GLY A 205 -6.27 -4.49 15.55
CA GLY A 205 -5.78 -4.14 16.88
C GLY A 205 -4.92 -2.87 16.88
N ALA A 206 -4.05 -2.70 15.87
CA ALA A 206 -3.25 -1.49 15.71
C ALA A 206 -4.10 -0.23 15.51
N LEU A 207 -5.20 -0.32 14.75
CA LEU A 207 -6.15 0.80 14.55
C LEU A 207 -6.87 1.19 15.85
N GLU A 208 -6.99 0.29 16.82
CA GLU A 208 -7.59 0.57 18.13
C GLU A 208 -6.63 1.33 19.07
N TRP A 209 -5.33 1.33 18.79
CA TRP A 209 -4.35 2.07 19.58
C TRP A 209 -4.34 3.58 19.30
N VAL A 210 -4.94 4.01 18.18
CA VAL A 210 -5.05 5.43 17.82
C VAL A 210 -5.98 6.12 18.81
N ARG A 211 -5.47 7.15 19.49
CA ARG A 211 -6.19 7.84 20.56
C ARG A 211 -7.20 8.84 19.97
N PRO A 212 -8.33 9.11 20.65
CA PRO A 212 -9.29 10.13 20.21
C PRO A 212 -8.72 11.53 20.04
N SER A 213 -7.59 11.84 20.69
CA SER A 213 -6.89 13.11 20.59
C SER A 213 -5.95 13.22 19.38
N GLU A 214 -5.68 12.11 18.68
CA GLU A 214 -4.79 12.09 17.51
C GLU A 214 -5.58 12.45 16.25
N GLY A 215 -4.92 13.10 15.30
CA GLY A 215 -5.46 13.32 13.95
C GLY A 215 -5.88 12.00 13.32
N ASN A 216 -6.88 12.02 12.44
CA ASN A 216 -7.36 10.82 11.72
C ASN A 216 -7.98 9.70 12.57
N TYR A 217 -8.20 9.89 13.88
CA TYR A 217 -8.88 8.91 14.75
C TYR A 217 -10.20 8.39 14.15
N THR A 218 -11.04 9.29 13.65
CA THR A 218 -12.34 8.93 13.05
C THR A 218 -12.17 7.99 11.87
N LEU A 219 -11.18 8.23 11.00
CA LEU A 219 -10.88 7.38 9.86
C LEU A 219 -10.38 6.00 10.32
N CYS A 220 -9.46 5.95 11.28
CA CYS A 220 -8.95 4.69 11.83
C CYS A 220 -10.06 3.82 12.43
N ILE A 221 -10.98 4.42 13.21
CA ILE A 221 -12.12 3.69 13.77
C ILE A 221 -13.10 3.22 12.68
N ARG A 222 -13.37 4.05 11.66
CA ARG A 222 -14.21 3.65 10.52
C ARG A 222 -13.59 2.45 9.81
N MET A 223 -12.31 2.52 9.47
CA MET A 223 -11.60 1.44 8.77
C MET A 223 -11.51 0.17 9.60
N ARG A 224 -11.31 0.29 10.92
CA ARG A 224 -11.34 -0.84 11.84
C ARG A 224 -12.66 -1.60 11.76
N LYS A 225 -13.80 -0.89 11.80
CA LYS A 225 -15.13 -1.50 11.70
C LYS A 225 -15.34 -2.20 10.36
N VAL A 226 -14.90 -1.58 9.27
CA VAL A 226 -15.02 -2.14 7.91
C VAL A 226 -14.21 -3.42 7.77
N ILE A 227 -12.91 -3.38 8.09
CA ILE A 227 -12.02 -4.54 7.94
C ILE A 227 -12.51 -5.68 8.83
N LYS A 228 -12.93 -5.38 10.07
CA LYS A 228 -13.53 -6.37 10.97
C LYS A 228 -14.76 -7.03 10.36
N ARG A 229 -15.73 -6.24 9.87
CA ARG A 229 -16.94 -6.78 9.21
C ARG A 229 -16.60 -7.68 8.02
N ILE A 230 -15.57 -7.33 7.25
CA ILE A 230 -15.11 -8.16 6.12
C ILE A 230 -14.52 -9.48 6.63
N LEU A 231 -13.65 -9.44 7.64
CA LEU A 231 -13.09 -10.66 8.22
C LEU A 231 -14.16 -11.56 8.83
N ASP A 232 -15.13 -10.99 9.56
CA ASP A 232 -16.26 -11.73 10.12
C ASP A 232 -17.01 -12.46 8.99
N GLN A 233 -17.35 -11.79 7.88
CA GLN A 233 -17.95 -12.45 6.72
C GLN A 233 -17.06 -13.55 6.13
N VAL A 234 -15.77 -13.29 5.95
CA VAL A 234 -14.81 -14.23 5.37
C VAL A 234 -14.67 -15.52 6.21
N LEU A 235 -14.80 -15.39 7.52
CA LEU A 235 -14.67 -16.48 8.50
C LEU A 235 -16.00 -17.21 8.76
N ASP A 236 -17.12 -16.49 8.76
CA ASP A 236 -18.46 -17.03 9.02
C ASP A 236 -19.16 -17.57 7.77
N LEU A 237 -18.55 -17.42 6.58
CA LEU A 237 -19.08 -18.02 5.35
C LEU A 237 -19.17 -19.54 5.49
N PRO A 238 -20.35 -20.15 5.26
CA PRO A 238 -20.49 -21.60 5.38
C PRO A 238 -19.57 -22.30 4.38
N PRO A 239 -18.93 -23.43 4.76
CA PRO A 239 -18.08 -24.19 3.86
C PRO A 239 -18.88 -24.63 2.62
N PRO A 240 -18.26 -24.68 1.42
CA PRO A 240 -18.94 -25.12 0.21
C PRO A 240 -19.17 -26.64 0.20
N TYR A 241 -20.10 -27.13 1.02
CA TYR A 241 -20.70 -28.46 0.96
C TYR A 241 -22.17 -28.27 1.40
N SER A 242 -23.21 -28.46 0.61
CA SER A 242 -23.44 -29.39 -0.48
C SER A 242 -24.50 -28.79 -1.38
N ARG A 243 -24.21 -28.53 -2.66
CA ARG A 243 -25.29 -28.41 -3.65
C ARG A 243 -25.79 -29.83 -3.89
N SER A 244 -26.60 -30.33 -2.96
CA SER A 244 -27.28 -31.61 -3.08
C SER A 244 -27.96 -31.63 -4.45
N SER A 245 -27.60 -32.63 -5.25
CA SER A 245 -28.18 -32.97 -6.53
C SER A 245 -29.71 -32.98 -6.43
N ARG A 246 -30.34 -31.84 -6.71
CA ARG A 246 -31.72 -31.80 -7.15
C ARG A 246 -31.68 -31.85 -8.66
N SER A 247 -32.11 -32.97 -9.19
CA SER A 247 -32.34 -33.25 -10.60
C SER A 247 -33.12 -32.12 -11.28
N PRO A 248 -32.88 -31.84 -12.56
CA PRO A 248 -33.51 -30.72 -13.24
C PRO A 248 -34.93 -31.09 -13.68
N GLU A 249 -35.94 -30.52 -13.04
CA GLU A 249 -37.27 -30.40 -13.65
C GLU A 249 -37.44 -28.99 -14.21
N ASN A 250 -37.15 -28.90 -15.51
CA ASN A 250 -37.86 -28.15 -16.54
C ASN A 250 -38.59 -26.84 -16.13
N SER A 251 -37.95 -25.69 -16.38
CA SER A 251 -38.66 -24.48 -16.82
C SER A 251 -37.70 -23.41 -17.38
N GLY A 252 -37.85 -23.10 -18.67
CA GLY A 252 -37.62 -21.78 -19.25
C GLY A 252 -36.17 -21.36 -19.54
N PHE A 253 -35.83 -21.32 -20.84
CA PHE A 253 -34.74 -20.49 -21.35
C PHE A 253 -34.94 -19.04 -20.89
N HIS A 254 -34.01 -18.52 -20.10
CA HIS A 254 -33.77 -17.10 -19.96
C HIS A 254 -32.26 -16.89 -20.09
N ASP A 255 -31.86 -16.10 -21.09
CA ASP A 255 -30.47 -15.69 -21.31
C ASP A 255 -29.87 -15.13 -20.01
N PRO A 256 -28.64 -15.53 -19.62
CA PRO A 256 -27.95 -14.87 -18.53
C PRO A 256 -27.47 -13.51 -19.06
N ALA A 257 -28.15 -12.44 -18.63
CA ALA A 257 -27.61 -11.10 -18.70
C ALA A 257 -26.22 -11.07 -18.02
N PRO A 258 -25.24 -10.30 -18.53
CA PRO A 258 -23.93 -10.21 -17.90
C PRO A 258 -24.10 -9.71 -16.47
N ALA A 259 -23.66 -10.52 -15.51
CA ALA A 259 -23.67 -10.19 -14.10
C ALA A 259 -22.64 -9.09 -13.84
N ASP A 260 -23.07 -7.84 -14.01
CA ASP A 260 -22.48 -6.73 -13.29
C ASP A 260 -22.58 -7.05 -11.81
N LEU A 261 -21.43 -7.45 -11.24
CA LEU A 261 -21.24 -7.83 -9.85
C LEU A 261 -21.43 -6.58 -8.97
N ALA A 262 -22.68 -6.23 -8.73
CA ALA A 262 -23.01 -5.20 -7.77
C ALA A 262 -22.68 -5.73 -6.36
N ILE A 263 -21.74 -5.04 -5.71
CA ILE A 263 -21.41 -5.14 -4.28
C ILE A 263 -22.65 -4.82 -3.40
N SER A 264 -23.75 -4.38 -4.02
CA SER A 264 -25.08 -4.08 -3.47
C SER A 264 -25.70 -5.18 -2.62
N SER A 265 -25.31 -6.45 -2.79
CA SER A 265 -25.88 -7.55 -1.99
C SER A 265 -25.20 -7.74 -0.62
N ILE A 266 -24.26 -6.87 -0.22
CA ILE A 266 -23.34 -7.08 0.93
C ILE A 266 -23.56 -6.07 2.07
N LEU A 267 -24.11 -4.89 1.80
CA LEU A 267 -24.29 -3.81 2.78
C LEU A 267 -25.79 -3.58 3.02
N GLY A 268 -26.20 -3.48 4.29
CA GLY A 268 -27.57 -3.08 4.61
C GLY A 268 -27.87 -1.66 4.13
N PRO A 269 -29.15 -1.31 3.90
CA PRO A 269 -29.62 -0.14 3.13
C PRO A 269 -29.37 1.24 3.79
N GLN A 270 -28.46 1.34 4.76
CA GLN A 270 -28.18 2.58 5.50
C GLN A 270 -26.70 3.02 5.45
N ASP A 271 -25.77 2.14 5.04
CA ASP A 271 -24.32 2.44 4.92
C ASP A 271 -23.80 2.25 3.47
N GLU A 272 -24.70 1.99 2.51
CA GLU A 272 -24.44 1.48 1.15
C GLU A 272 -23.74 2.46 0.18
N PRO A 273 -24.18 3.73 0.01
CA PRO A 273 -23.62 4.61 -1.01
C PRO A 273 -22.24 5.13 -0.58
N ASP A 274 -22.12 5.55 0.68
CA ASP A 274 -20.99 6.32 1.22
C ASP A 274 -19.66 5.57 1.35
N PHE A 275 -19.60 4.25 1.19
CA PHE A 275 -18.33 3.50 1.35
C PHE A 275 -17.74 3.03 0.04
N LEU A 276 -18.55 2.63 -0.93
CA LEU A 276 -18.06 2.23 -2.25
C LEU A 276 -17.94 3.43 -3.18
N GLU A 277 -18.86 4.38 -3.06
CA GLU A 277 -18.64 5.71 -3.60
C GLU A 277 -17.38 6.27 -2.95
N TRP A 278 -17.20 6.25 -1.62
CA TRP A 278 -15.92 6.64 -1.00
C TRP A 278 -14.70 5.81 -1.45
N LEU A 279 -14.70 4.47 -1.49
CA LEU A 279 -13.51 3.71 -1.92
C LEU A 279 -13.11 3.99 -3.37
N ASN A 280 -14.09 4.26 -4.23
CA ASN A 280 -13.91 4.56 -5.66
C ASN A 280 -13.78 6.06 -5.96
N SER A 281 -14.32 6.94 -5.12
CA SER A 281 -14.28 8.41 -5.19
C SER A 281 -13.11 8.98 -4.40
N VAL A 282 -12.59 8.22 -3.43
CA VAL A 282 -11.33 8.53 -2.76
C VAL A 282 -10.29 8.34 -3.82
N ASP A 283 -9.92 9.48 -4.37
CA ASP A 283 -8.68 9.64 -5.06
C ASP A 283 -7.61 9.53 -3.97
N TRP A 284 -7.16 8.30 -3.69
CA TRP A 284 -6.13 7.99 -2.69
C TRP A 284 -4.82 8.74 -2.96
N THR A 285 -4.67 9.33 -4.15
CA THR A 285 -3.60 10.24 -4.54
C THR A 285 -3.89 11.68 -4.14
N ARG A 286 -5.16 12.13 -4.12
CA ARG A 286 -5.56 13.50 -3.80
C ARG A 286 -5.94 13.70 -2.34
N ASP A 287 -6.69 12.77 -1.74
CA ASP A 287 -7.23 12.89 -0.38
C ASP A 287 -6.18 12.58 0.70
N ILE A 288 -5.26 11.65 0.43
CA ILE A 288 -4.13 11.37 1.33
C ILE A 288 -3.07 12.48 1.28
N LEU A 289 -2.91 13.16 0.13
CA LEU A 289 -1.88 14.17 -0.07
C LEU A 289 -2.31 15.61 0.28
N GLN A 290 -3.62 15.91 0.32
CA GLN A 290 -4.12 17.22 0.77
C GLN A 290 -3.94 17.44 2.28
N ASP A 291 -4.00 16.36 3.08
CA ASP A 291 -3.86 16.44 4.55
C ASP A 291 -2.41 16.24 5.03
N ALA A 292 -1.47 15.92 4.13
CA ALA A 292 -0.06 15.70 4.46
C ALA A 292 0.80 16.98 4.45
N TRP A 293 0.26 18.09 3.96
CA TRP A 293 0.96 19.38 3.82
C TRP A 293 0.16 20.59 4.32
N THR A 294 -0.84 20.35 5.17
CA THR A 294 -1.55 21.38 5.97
C THR A 294 -1.29 21.17 7.45
#